data_AF-A0A950CX01-F1
#
_entry.id   AF-A0A950CX01-F1
#
_cell.length_a   1.000
_cell.length_b   1.000
_cell.length_c   1.000
_cell.angle_alpha   90.00
_cell.angle_beta   90.00
_cell.angle_gamma   90.00
#
_symmetry.space_group_name_H-M   'P 1'
#
loop_
_entity.id
_entity.type
_entity.pdbx_description
1 polymer ?
#
loop_
_entity_poly.entity_id
_entity_poly.type
_entity_poly.pdbx_seq_one_letter_code
_entity_poly.pdbx_strand_id
1 'polypeptide(L)'
;MGSVVRAQSVSSSAADGSPSNDHLGPVLPEDIKPSPNALTDWLASENMRLFRWAEGGYTASSTGAGLLDIEPLMNRFGNSWLFNQGALVLERTLTPDWSWGFRSEFYMGSDAAFLHPVNGFGPEGEKFSTDFRQAYVSVHAPIATAICADRL
;
A
#
# COMPACT_ATOMS: atom_id res chain seq x y z
N MET A 1 20.59 2.27 -25.96
CA MET A 1 19.21 2.77 -25.80
C MET A 1 18.53 1.74 -24.91
N GLY A 2 18.30 2.06 -23.63
CA GLY A 2 17.72 1.12 -22.67
C GLY A 2 16.20 1.06 -22.83
N SER A 3 15.60 -0.12 -22.60
CA SER A 3 14.15 -0.32 -22.56
C SER A 3 13.76 -0.95 -21.24
N VAL A 4 12.76 -0.38 -20.57
CA VAL A 4 12.23 -0.87 -19.30
C VAL A 4 10.79 -1.31 -19.52
N VAL A 5 10.48 -2.55 -19.15
CA VAL A 5 9.12 -3.07 -19.12
C VAL A 5 8.69 -3.19 -17.66
N ARG A 6 7.58 -2.54 -17.29
CA ARG A 6 7.02 -2.56 -15.93
C ARG A 6 5.61 -3.15 -15.94
N ALA A 7 5.33 -3.95 -14.91
CA ALA A 7 3.99 -4.41 -14.59
C ALA A 7 3.65 -3.96 -13.17
N GLN A 8 2.45 -3.39 -13.02
CA GLN A 8 1.90 -2.96 -11.73
C GLN A 8 0.54 -3.63 -11.53
N SER A 9 0.28 -4.07 -10.31
CA SER A 9 -1.02 -4.58 -9.88
C SER A 9 -1.45 -3.87 -8.60
N VAL A 10 -2.73 -3.48 -8.53
CA VAL A 10 -3.33 -2.79 -7.39
C VAL A 10 -4.63 -3.51 -7.04
N SER A 11 -4.89 -3.69 -5.77
CA SER A 11 -6.18 -4.19 -5.28
C SER A 11 -6.46 -3.67 -3.88
N SER A 12 -7.73 -3.47 -3.55
CA SER A 12 -8.17 -3.13 -2.21
C SER A 12 -9.33 -4.01 -1.78
N SER A 13 -9.72 -3.92 -0.51
CA SER A 13 -11.00 -4.36 0.01
C SER A 13 -11.69 -3.17 0.67
N ALA A 14 -12.83 -2.74 0.13
CA ALA A 14 -13.63 -1.67 0.70
C ALA A 14 -14.65 -2.23 1.71
N ALA A 15 -14.80 -1.57 2.85
CA ALA A 15 -16.05 -1.60 3.60
C ALA A 15 -17.08 -0.78 2.80
N ASP A 16 -18.33 -1.25 2.79
CA ASP A 16 -19.30 -1.00 1.71
C ASP A 16 -19.61 0.50 1.47
N GLY A 17 -19.05 1.03 0.38
CA GLY A 17 -19.55 2.21 -0.33
C GLY A 17 -20.07 1.76 -1.69
N SER A 18 -21.33 2.06 -2.01
CA SER A 18 -21.94 1.67 -3.28
C SER A 18 -21.46 2.62 -4.39
N PRO A 19 -20.72 2.16 -5.43
CA PRO A 19 -20.36 3.02 -6.54
C PRO A 19 -21.59 3.30 -7.41
N SER A 20 -21.82 4.57 -7.74
CA SER A 20 -22.80 4.97 -8.75
C SER A 20 -22.37 4.46 -10.13
N ASN A 21 -23.31 3.88 -10.86
CA ASN A 21 -23.08 3.08 -12.08
C ASN A 21 -22.61 3.84 -13.34
N ASP A 22 -22.07 5.07 -13.22
CA ASP A 22 -21.75 5.94 -14.37
C ASP A 22 -20.27 6.40 -14.41
N HIS A 23 -19.32 5.55 -14.00
CA HIS A 23 -17.91 5.90 -14.06
C HIS A 23 -17.19 5.26 -15.27
N LEU A 24 -16.87 6.08 -16.28
CA LEU A 24 -16.04 5.71 -17.45
C LEU A 24 -14.54 6.02 -17.24
N GLY A 25 -14.08 6.06 -15.99
CA GLY A 25 -12.68 6.23 -15.61
C GLY A 25 -12.09 4.97 -14.94
N PRO A 26 -10.76 4.89 -14.77
CA PRO A 26 -10.16 3.84 -13.96
C PRO A 26 -10.74 3.91 -12.54
N VAL A 27 -11.18 2.76 -12.04
CA VAL A 27 -11.68 2.61 -10.67
C VAL A 27 -10.60 3.12 -9.71
N LEU A 28 -10.95 4.05 -8.81
CA LEU A 28 -10.02 4.51 -7.79
C LEU A 28 -9.53 3.29 -7.01
N PRO A 29 -8.26 3.23 -6.59
CA PRO A 29 -7.73 2.09 -5.84
C PRO A 29 -8.61 1.71 -4.64
N GLU A 30 -9.26 2.69 -4.00
CA GLU A 30 -10.18 2.52 -2.88
C GLU A 30 -11.53 1.86 -3.20
N ASP A 31 -11.93 1.84 -4.47
CA ASP A 31 -13.21 1.32 -4.96
C ASP A 31 -13.08 -0.07 -5.62
N ILE A 32 -11.87 -0.63 -5.69
CA ILE A 32 -11.64 -1.98 -6.20
C ILE A 32 -12.22 -2.98 -5.19
N LYS A 33 -13.39 -3.55 -5.47
CA LYS A 33 -13.97 -4.61 -4.64
C LYS A 33 -13.37 -5.97 -5.06
N PRO A 34 -12.64 -6.67 -4.17
CA PRO A 34 -12.10 -7.99 -4.46
C PRO A 34 -13.24 -9.01 -4.45
N SER A 35 -13.02 -10.19 -5.03
CA SER A 35 -14.03 -11.24 -4.98
C SER A 35 -14.37 -11.61 -3.54
N PRO A 36 -15.68 -11.68 -3.18
CA PRO A 36 -16.11 -11.97 -1.84
C PRO A 36 -15.62 -13.36 -1.40
N ASN A 37 -15.03 -13.42 -0.22
CA ASN A 37 -14.54 -14.61 0.45
C ASN A 37 -14.54 -14.38 1.98
N ALA A 38 -14.30 -15.45 2.75
CA ALA A 38 -14.37 -15.38 4.21
C ALA A 38 -13.46 -14.29 4.83
N LEU A 39 -12.30 -14.00 4.22
CA LEU A 39 -11.40 -12.94 4.70
C LEU A 39 -11.97 -11.55 4.39
N THR A 40 -12.48 -11.32 3.18
CA THR A 40 -13.05 -10.01 2.81
C THR A 40 -14.33 -9.73 3.59
N ASP A 41 -15.13 -10.75 3.86
CA ASP A 41 -16.36 -10.64 4.65
C ASP A 41 -16.05 -10.33 6.11
N TRP A 42 -15.04 -10.99 6.67
CA TRP A 42 -14.56 -10.70 8.03
C TRP A 42 -14.00 -9.27 8.13
N LEU A 43 -13.14 -8.86 7.19
CA LEU A 43 -12.61 -7.50 7.14
C LEU A 43 -13.74 -6.46 7.06
N ALA A 44 -14.73 -6.69 6.21
CA ALA A 44 -15.89 -5.82 6.09
C ALA A 44 -16.69 -5.75 7.41
N SER A 45 -16.93 -6.89 8.07
CA SER A 45 -17.67 -6.95 9.34
C SER A 45 -17.00 -6.17 10.48
N GLU A 46 -15.67 -6.07 10.44
CA GLU A 46 -14.86 -5.35 11.45
C GLU A 46 -14.54 -3.91 11.06
N ASN A 47 -15.14 -3.38 9.99
CA ASN A 47 -14.81 -2.06 9.40
C ASN A 47 -13.32 -1.92 9.04
N MET A 48 -12.71 -3.02 8.58
CA MET A 48 -11.33 -3.09 8.16
C MET A 48 -11.19 -3.08 6.64
N ARG A 49 -10.11 -2.48 6.16
CA ARG A 49 -9.76 -2.33 4.75
C ARG A 49 -8.34 -2.84 4.53
N LEU A 50 -8.14 -3.67 3.52
CA LEU A 50 -6.86 -4.18 3.10
C LEU A 50 -6.54 -3.60 1.71
N PHE A 51 -5.47 -2.83 1.59
CA PHE A 51 -4.96 -2.35 0.31
C PHE A 51 -3.64 -3.02 0.03
N ARG A 52 -3.40 -3.36 -1.23
CA ARG A 52 -2.11 -3.91 -1.65
C ARG A 52 -1.79 -3.52 -3.07
N TRP A 53 -0.51 -3.33 -3.34
CA TRP A 53 -0.01 -3.25 -4.70
C TRP A 53 1.33 -3.95 -4.81
N ALA A 54 1.65 -4.35 -6.04
CA ALA A 54 2.91 -4.96 -6.38
C ALA A 54 3.37 -4.45 -7.74
N GLU A 55 4.65 -4.07 -7.82
CA GLU A 55 5.35 -3.64 -9.00
C GLU A 55 6.58 -4.53 -9.22
N GLY A 56 6.70 -5.04 -10.43
CA GLY A 56 7.90 -5.71 -10.91
C GLY A 56 8.25 -5.25 -12.32
N GLY A 57 9.51 -5.39 -12.68
CA GLY A 57 9.97 -5.00 -14.00
C GLY A 57 11.19 -5.77 -14.47
N TYR A 58 11.40 -5.70 -15.78
CA TYR A 58 12.63 -6.14 -16.41
C TYR A 58 13.26 -4.94 -17.12
N THR A 59 14.54 -4.77 -16.89
CA THR A 59 15.34 -3.68 -17.46
C THR A 59 16.32 -4.27 -18.46
N ALA A 60 16.35 -3.76 -19.69
CA ALA A 60 17.23 -4.23 -20.75
C ALA A 60 18.10 -3.09 -21.30
N SER A 61 19.41 -3.30 -21.40
CA SER A 61 20.33 -2.34 -22.01
C SER A 61 20.93 -2.89 -23.31
N SER A 62 20.79 -2.12 -24.40
CA SER A 62 21.34 -2.50 -25.72
C SER A 62 22.82 -2.13 -25.91
N THR A 63 23.48 -1.52 -24.92
CA THR A 63 24.84 -0.95 -25.05
C THR A 63 25.97 -1.88 -24.57
N GLY A 64 25.68 -3.15 -24.29
CA GLY A 64 26.67 -4.13 -23.84
C GLY A 64 27.00 -4.03 -22.35
N ALA A 65 27.65 -5.08 -21.81
CA ALA A 65 28.01 -5.17 -20.39
C ALA A 65 29.04 -4.10 -20.00
N GLY A 66 28.74 -3.25 -19.02
CA GLY A 66 29.64 -2.19 -18.57
C GLY A 66 29.01 -1.16 -17.62
N LEU A 67 29.71 -0.05 -17.35
CA LEU A 67 29.30 1.01 -16.41
C LEU A 67 27.95 1.68 -16.75
N LEU A 68 27.47 1.52 -17.99
CA LEU A 68 26.18 2.02 -18.50
C LEU A 68 25.04 0.97 -18.43
N ASP A 69 25.32 -0.20 -17.86
CA ASP A 69 24.33 -1.23 -17.52
C ASP A 69 23.69 -0.95 -16.14
N ILE A 70 24.06 0.16 -15.51
CA ILE A 70 23.54 0.62 -14.22
C ILE A 70 22.54 1.75 -14.51
N GLU A 71 21.26 1.45 -14.36
CA GLU A 71 20.19 2.46 -14.41
C GLU A 71 20.17 3.30 -13.12
N PRO A 72 19.50 4.48 -13.09
CA PRO A 72 19.56 5.42 -11.96
C PRO A 72 19.29 4.74 -10.61
N LEU A 73 20.00 5.16 -9.54
CA LEU A 73 20.13 4.58 -8.18
C LEU A 73 19.03 3.62 -7.64
N MET A 74 17.77 3.86 -7.96
CA MET A 74 16.62 2.99 -7.60
C MET A 74 16.56 1.69 -8.41
N ASN A 75 17.13 1.67 -9.63
CA ASN A 75 17.19 0.54 -10.55
C ASN A 75 18.64 0.23 -10.94
N ARG A 76 19.50 0.05 -9.92
CA ARG A 76 20.94 -0.21 -10.10
C ARG A 76 21.30 -1.55 -10.76
N PHE A 77 20.29 -2.31 -11.22
CA PHE A 77 20.43 -3.67 -11.73
C PHE A 77 19.89 -3.77 -13.17
N GLY A 78 20.69 -3.37 -14.17
CA GLY A 78 20.36 -3.59 -15.58
C GLY A 78 20.40 -5.07 -15.95
N ASN A 79 19.68 -5.43 -17.02
CA ASN A 79 19.54 -6.80 -17.54
C ASN A 79 19.05 -7.80 -16.48
N SER A 80 18.19 -7.36 -15.57
CA SER A 80 17.70 -8.20 -14.48
C SER A 80 16.20 -8.02 -14.26
N TRP A 81 15.57 -9.12 -13.82
CA TRP A 81 14.23 -9.07 -13.24
C TRP A 81 14.35 -8.50 -11.84
N LEU A 82 13.56 -7.45 -11.57
CA LEU A 82 13.51 -6.82 -10.27
C LEU A 82 12.07 -6.76 -9.78
N PHE A 83 11.88 -7.20 -8.54
CA PHE A 83 10.66 -6.92 -7.80
C PHE A 83 10.83 -5.56 -7.11
N ASN A 84 10.28 -4.53 -7.72
CA ASN A 84 10.52 -3.14 -7.35
C ASN A 84 9.93 -2.86 -5.97
N GLN A 85 8.63 -3.12 -5.83
CA GLN A 85 7.89 -2.78 -4.64
C GLN A 85 6.68 -3.68 -4.47
N GLY A 86 6.44 -4.15 -3.25
CA GLY A 86 5.18 -4.68 -2.80
C GLY A 86 4.78 -3.95 -1.53
N ALA A 87 3.51 -3.59 -1.42
CA ALA A 87 2.99 -2.99 -0.21
C ALA A 87 1.67 -3.62 0.21
N LEU A 88 1.46 -3.65 1.51
CA LEU A 88 0.27 -4.12 2.17
C LEU A 88 -0.12 -3.13 3.26
N VAL A 89 -1.32 -2.58 3.16
CA VAL A 89 -1.89 -1.64 4.12
C VAL A 89 -3.12 -2.27 4.73
N LEU A 90 -3.14 -2.41 6.06
CA LEU A 90 -4.33 -2.79 6.81
C LEU A 90 -4.77 -1.59 7.63
N GLU A 91 -6.04 -1.20 7.46
CA GLU A 91 -6.63 -0.07 8.17
C GLU A 91 -7.97 -0.48 8.78
N ARG A 92 -8.25 -0.03 10.00
CA ARG A 92 -9.60 -0.01 10.58
C ARG A 92 -10.11 1.43 10.56
N THR A 93 -11.19 1.66 9.81
CA THR A 93 -11.78 3.00 9.66
C THR A 93 -12.49 3.41 10.95
N LEU A 94 -12.36 4.68 11.32
CA LEU A 94 -13.12 5.27 12.43
C LEU A 94 -14.60 5.43 12.03
N THR A 95 -15.50 5.23 13.00
CA THR A 95 -16.92 5.53 12.86
C THR A 95 -17.28 6.79 13.68
N PRO A 96 -18.39 7.48 13.36
CA PRO A 96 -18.81 8.70 14.07
C PRO A 96 -19.13 8.52 15.56
N ASP A 97 -19.37 7.29 16.01
CA ASP A 97 -19.57 6.98 17.42
C ASP A 97 -18.23 6.88 18.16
N TRP A 98 -18.28 6.52 19.44
CA TRP A 98 -17.09 6.13 20.17
C TRP A 98 -16.42 4.95 19.46
N SER A 99 -15.27 5.20 18.83
CA SER A 99 -14.63 4.22 17.95
C SER A 99 -13.11 4.30 18.06
N TRP A 100 -12.45 3.25 17.63
CA TRP A 100 -11.00 3.22 17.49
C TRP A 100 -10.64 2.65 16.14
N GLY A 101 -9.53 3.13 15.61
CA GLY A 101 -8.98 2.76 14.32
C GLY A 101 -7.50 2.53 14.44
N PHE A 102 -6.94 1.94 13.41
CA PHE A 102 -5.50 1.81 13.27
C PHE A 102 -5.16 1.78 11.80
N ARG A 103 -3.91 2.08 11.48
CA ARG A 103 -3.35 1.85 10.15
C ARG A 103 -1.96 1.26 10.31
N SER A 104 -1.70 0.21 9.56
CA SER A 104 -0.39 -0.41 9.44
C SER A 104 -0.05 -0.57 7.96
N GLU A 105 1.15 -0.16 7.58
CA GLU A 105 1.66 -0.25 6.21
C GLU A 105 3.01 -0.96 6.20
N PHE A 106 3.06 -2.07 5.47
CA PHE A 106 4.22 -2.92 5.30
C PHE A 106 4.69 -2.89 3.84
N TYR A 107 5.99 -2.68 3.63
CA TYR A 107 6.64 -2.58 2.32
C TYR A 107 7.66 -3.70 2.16
N MET A 108 7.88 -4.09 0.90
CA MET A 108 8.92 -5.04 0.52
C MET A 108 9.40 -4.78 -0.90
N GLY A 109 10.57 -5.32 -1.27
CA GLY A 109 11.15 -5.19 -2.60
C GLY A 109 12.46 -4.40 -2.63
N SER A 110 12.94 -4.09 -3.83
CA SER A 110 14.19 -3.33 -3.99
C SER A 110 14.06 -1.89 -3.51
N ASP A 111 12.89 -1.28 -3.65
CA ASP A 111 12.62 0.07 -3.15
C ASP A 111 12.64 0.10 -1.62
N ALA A 112 12.13 -0.96 -0.98
CA ALA A 112 12.20 -1.12 0.46
C ALA A 112 13.66 -1.27 0.92
N ALA A 113 14.52 -1.95 0.15
CA ALA A 113 15.96 -2.05 0.43
C ALA A 113 16.69 -0.72 0.31
N PHE A 114 16.32 0.12 -0.67
CA PHE A 114 16.92 1.45 -0.83
C PHE A 114 16.48 2.43 0.26
N LEU A 115 15.18 2.44 0.58
CA LEU A 115 14.59 3.33 1.57
C LEU A 115 14.64 2.76 3.00
N HIS A 116 15.35 1.65 3.21
CA HIS A 116 15.35 0.92 4.47
C HIS A 116 15.95 1.79 5.59
N PRO A 117 15.24 1.98 6.72
CA PRO A 117 15.81 2.64 7.88
C PRO A 117 16.97 1.81 8.46
N VAL A 118 17.93 2.48 9.12
CA VAL A 118 19.02 1.80 9.82
C VAL A 118 18.41 0.90 10.92
N ASN A 119 18.72 -0.41 10.90
CA ASN A 119 18.11 -1.45 11.74
C ASN A 119 16.61 -1.72 11.48
N GLY A 120 16.15 -1.57 10.24
CA GLY A 120 14.79 -1.96 9.85
C GLY A 120 14.51 -3.47 9.94
N PHE A 121 13.25 -3.83 9.77
CA PHE A 121 12.77 -5.19 9.99
C PHE A 121 12.94 -6.06 8.73
N GLY A 122 13.71 -7.15 8.82
CA GLY A 122 13.75 -8.22 7.81
C GLY A 122 15.11 -8.42 7.14
N PRO A 123 15.15 -9.04 5.95
CA PRO A 123 16.41 -9.40 5.31
C PRO A 123 17.15 -8.16 4.81
N GLU A 124 18.40 -7.99 5.24
CA GLU A 124 19.30 -6.93 4.78
C GLU A 124 19.95 -7.34 3.44
N GLY A 125 19.21 -7.20 2.35
CA GLY A 125 19.68 -7.50 1.00
C GLY A 125 19.74 -6.26 0.11
N GLU A 126 20.70 -6.21 -0.81
CA GLU A 126 20.82 -5.08 -1.76
C GLU A 126 19.67 -5.01 -2.78
N LYS A 127 19.01 -6.14 -3.06
CA LYS A 127 17.96 -6.29 -4.08
C LYS A 127 16.56 -6.45 -3.52
N PHE A 128 16.45 -6.74 -2.23
CA PHE A 128 15.19 -7.00 -1.57
C PHE A 128 15.34 -6.76 -0.08
N SER A 129 14.45 -5.96 0.48
CA SER A 129 14.28 -5.81 1.92
C SER A 129 12.79 -5.68 2.23
N THR A 130 12.48 -5.58 3.51
CA THR A 130 11.14 -5.31 4.03
C THR A 130 11.19 -4.13 5.00
N ASP A 131 10.09 -3.40 5.14
CA ASP A 131 10.03 -2.24 6.02
C ASP A 131 8.61 -1.99 6.53
N PHE A 132 8.47 -1.55 7.78
CA PHE A 132 7.20 -1.05 8.33
C PHE A 132 7.20 0.47 8.24
N ARG A 133 6.56 0.99 7.20
CA ARG A 133 6.51 2.43 6.89
C ARG A 133 5.78 3.23 7.96
N GLN A 134 4.63 2.71 8.40
CA GLN A 134 3.80 3.36 9.40
C GLN A 134 2.98 2.35 10.20
N ALA A 135 2.83 2.63 11.48
CA ALA A 135 1.91 1.94 12.37
C ALA A 135 1.40 2.95 13.41
N TYR A 136 0.11 3.24 13.38
CA TYR A 136 -0.51 4.12 14.36
C TYR A 136 -1.91 3.65 14.74
N VAL A 137 -2.35 4.08 15.91
CA VAL A 137 -3.68 3.84 16.47
C VAL A 137 -4.36 5.18 16.67
N SER A 138 -5.64 5.25 16.36
CA SER A 138 -6.48 6.42 16.54
C SER A 138 -7.71 6.06 17.38
N VAL A 139 -8.17 7.02 18.18
CA VAL A 139 -9.40 6.88 18.97
C VAL A 139 -10.28 8.08 18.67
N HIS A 140 -11.54 7.84 18.36
CA HIS A 140 -12.56 8.85 18.15
C HIS A 140 -13.54 8.84 19.31
N ALA A 141 -13.72 10.01 19.92
CA ALA A 141 -14.64 10.26 21.01
C ALA A 141 -15.66 11.31 20.57
N PRO A 142 -16.95 10.99 20.43
CA PRO A 142 -17.95 12.00 20.15
C PRO A 142 -18.02 12.97 21.34
N ILE A 143 -17.74 14.24 21.08
CA ILE A 143 -17.91 15.29 22.10
C ILE A 143 -19.41 15.41 22.35
N ALA A 144 -19.85 15.06 23.56
CA ALA A 144 -21.21 15.31 24.00
C ALA A 144 -21.39 16.82 24.21
N THR A 145 -21.82 17.53 23.18
CA THR A 145 -22.19 18.96 23.27
C THR A 145 -23.47 19.21 24.08
N ALA A 146 -24.04 18.19 24.73
CA ALA A 146 -25.31 18.26 25.44
C ALA A 146 -25.22 18.60 26.95
N ILE A 147 -24.05 18.93 27.50
CA ILE A 147 -23.93 19.25 28.94
C ILE A 147 -24.16 20.75 29.26
N CYS A 148 -24.26 21.63 28.27
CA CYS A 148 -24.40 23.09 28.50
C CYS A 148 -25.70 23.75 28.01
N ALA A 149 -26.66 23.03 27.43
CA ALA A 149 -27.85 23.66 26.83
C ALA A 149 -29.06 23.82 27.77
N ASP A 150 -29.05 23.25 28.98
CA ASP A 150 -30.19 23.27 29.91
C ASP A 150 -30.04 24.26 31.09
N ARG A 151 -29.28 25.35 30.89
CA ARG A 151 -29.06 26.35 31.97
C ARG A 151 -28.95 27.81 31.53
N LEU A 152 -29.75 28.24 30.55
CA LEU A 152 -30.04 29.66 30.31
C LEU A 152 -31.53 29.88 30.04
#